data_AF-A0A372Q6U3-F1
#
_entry.id   AF-A0A372Q6U3-F1
#
_cell.length_a   1.000
_cell.length_b   1.000
_cell.length_c   1.000
_cell.angle_alpha   90.00
_cell.angle_beta   90.00
_cell.angle_gamma   90.00
#
_symmetry.space_group_name_H-M   'P 1'
#
loop_
_entity.id
_entity.type
_entity.pdbx_description
1 polymer ?
#
loop_
_entity_poly.entity_id
_entity_poly.type
_entity_poly.pdbx_seq_one_letter_code
_entity_poly.pdbx_strand_id
1 'polypeptide(L)'
;MNILQAIQYIIQDWSEVTANTIRNCWNHVKILSNTDDEQMIDDEWMIDDERMINDEDDELISDDELILNDELNKAIKILRLPNMMKVKELLTIPEENIVYEIPDDISEFADMFKNGPTNHPDEIDDSAEIKIICVNKALQGLKIVNSFLLQQENASEQIKLVGKIEKFIKNKQINSMQQTTIDQYFK
;
A
#
# COMPACT_ATOMS: atom_id res chain seq x y z
N MET A 1 -14.71 21.04 1.59
CA MET A 1 -13.26 20.78 1.58
C MET A 1 -13.04 19.46 0.87
N ASN A 2 -12.23 19.41 -0.18
CA ASN A 2 -11.91 18.15 -0.87
C ASN A 2 -10.71 17.47 -0.19
N ILE A 3 -10.50 16.17 -0.45
CA ILE A 3 -9.45 15.37 0.19
C ILE A 3 -8.05 15.99 -0.01
N LEU A 4 -7.78 16.51 -1.21
CA LEU A 4 -6.51 17.16 -1.52
C LEU A 4 -6.30 18.44 -0.67
N GLN A 5 -7.35 19.25 -0.51
CA GLN A 5 -7.31 20.44 0.34
C GLN A 5 -7.12 20.07 1.80
N ALA A 6 -7.76 19.00 2.29
CA ALA A 6 -7.57 18.52 3.66
C ALA A 6 -6.12 18.05 3.88
N ILE A 7 -5.54 17.30 2.95
CA ILE A 7 -4.14 16.86 3.03
C ILE A 7 -3.18 18.04 3.01
N GLN A 8 -3.39 19.01 2.11
CA GLN A 8 -2.55 20.21 2.04
C GLN A 8 -2.61 21.03 3.32
N TYR A 9 -3.80 21.14 3.92
CA TYR A 9 -4.01 21.82 5.19
C TYR A 9 -3.26 21.12 6.34
N ILE A 10 -3.37 19.79 6.41
CA ILE A 10 -2.64 18.99 7.41
C ILE A 10 -1.12 19.15 7.26
N ILE A 11 -0.59 19.12 6.03
CA ILE A 11 0.85 19.28 5.77
C ILE A 11 1.34 20.67 6.19
N GLN A 12 0.57 21.71 5.87
CA GLN A 12 0.92 23.09 6.23
C GLN A 12 0.98 23.25 7.75
N ASP A 13 -0.06 22.78 8.44
CA ASP A 13 -0.20 22.92 9.89
C ASP A 13 0.69 21.95 10.67
N TRP A 14 1.22 20.89 10.04
CA TRP A 14 2.12 19.94 10.69
C TRP A 14 3.39 20.61 11.23
N SER A 15 3.83 21.67 10.57
CA SER A 15 4.98 22.47 11.00
C SER A 15 4.74 23.20 12.33
N GLU A 16 3.48 23.43 12.70
CA GLU A 16 3.06 24.05 13.97
C GLU A 16 2.83 23.02 15.09
N VAL A 17 2.80 21.72 14.76
CA VAL A 17 2.66 20.64 15.72
C VAL A 17 3.97 20.46 16.48
N THR A 18 3.96 20.89 17.74
CA THR A 18 5.10 20.70 18.65
C THR A 18 5.04 19.33 19.33
N ALA A 19 6.18 18.87 19.87
CA ALA A 19 6.22 17.69 20.74
C ALA A 19 5.25 17.80 21.93
N ASN A 20 5.02 19.02 22.45
CA ASN A 20 4.07 19.26 23.52
C ASN A 20 2.61 19.06 23.06
N THR A 21 2.29 19.46 21.83
CA THR A 21 0.97 19.22 21.20
C THR A 21 0.71 17.71 21.10
N ILE A 22 1.69 16.95 20.60
CA ILE A 22 1.59 15.48 20.48
C ILE A 22 1.39 14.83 21.85
N ARG A 23 2.21 15.21 22.84
CA ARG A 23 2.11 14.72 24.22
C ARG A 23 0.73 14.99 24.81
N ASN A 24 0.21 16.20 24.64
CA ASN A 24 -1.12 16.57 25.14
C ASN A 24 -2.23 15.75 24.47
N CYS A 25 -2.13 15.49 23.16
CA CYS A 25 -3.05 14.60 22.46
C CYS A 25 -2.99 13.18 23.01
N TRP A 26 -1.80 12.62 23.20
CA TRP A 26 -1.62 11.27 23.77
C TRP A 26 -2.12 11.15 25.21
N ASN A 27 -1.93 12.19 26.03
CA ASN A 27 -2.52 12.29 27.37
C ASN A 27 -4.06 12.33 27.30
N HIS A 28 -4.63 13.09 26.35
CA HIS A 28 -6.08 13.22 26.20
C HIS A 28 -6.74 11.90 25.83
N VAL A 29 -6.13 11.11 24.94
CA VAL A 29 -6.59 9.77 24.59
C VAL A 29 -6.13 8.68 25.55
N LYS A 30 -5.48 9.06 26.67
CA LYS A 30 -4.99 8.16 27.74
C LYS A 30 -4.02 7.08 27.25
N ILE A 31 -3.31 7.34 26.15
CA ILE A 31 -2.17 6.51 25.71
C ILE A 31 -1.01 6.70 26.68
N LEU A 32 -0.74 7.97 27.03
CA LEU A 32 0.11 8.31 28.14
C LEU A 32 -0.78 8.43 29.37
N SER A 33 -0.63 7.48 30.30
CA SER A 33 -1.27 7.63 31.62
C SER A 33 -0.57 8.78 32.33
N ASN A 34 -1.32 9.79 32.79
CA ASN A 34 -0.82 10.76 33.77
C ASN A 34 -0.69 10.03 35.11
N THR A 35 0.26 9.12 35.22
CA THR A 35 0.72 8.61 36.51
C THR A 35 1.87 9.51 36.91
N ASP A 36 1.52 10.61 37.58
CA ASP A 36 2.38 11.26 38.58
C ASP A 36 2.54 10.35 39.83
N ASP A 37 2.51 9.03 39.62
CA ASP A 37 2.86 8.04 40.61
C ASP A 37 4.32 7.69 40.35
N GLU A 38 5.19 8.54 40.89
CA GLU A 38 6.52 8.13 41.33
C GLU A 38 6.36 6.97 42.31
N GLN A 39 6.18 5.75 41.79
CA GLN A 39 6.50 4.55 42.54
C GLN A 39 7.81 4.00 42.00
N MET A 40 8.83 4.23 42.82
CA MET A 40 10.07 3.48 42.82
C MET A 40 9.75 2.01 42.61
N ILE A 41 10.21 1.44 41.50
CA ILE A 41 10.26 -0.01 41.36
C ILE A 41 11.71 -0.35 41.63
N ASP A 42 11.93 -0.87 42.84
CA ASP A 42 13.16 -1.53 43.24
C ASP A 42 13.56 -2.57 42.19
N ASP A 43 14.88 -2.70 42.01
CA ASP A 43 15.60 -3.58 41.08
C ASP A 43 15.43 -5.09 41.40
N GLU A 44 14.21 -5.52 41.67
CA GLU A 44 13.90 -6.90 41.99
C GLU A 44 12.72 -7.29 41.12
N TRP A 45 13.02 -8.03 40.05
CA TRP A 45 12.25 -9.15 39.50
C TRP A 45 13.07 -9.70 38.32
N MET A 46 14.28 -10.16 38.66
CA MET A 46 14.91 -11.28 37.98
C MET A 46 14.04 -12.50 38.26
N ILE A 47 13.08 -12.78 37.37
CA ILE A 47 12.44 -14.09 37.37
C ILE A 47 13.33 -15.00 36.53
N ASP A 48 14.06 -15.86 37.25
CA ASP A 48 14.58 -17.13 36.77
C ASP A 48 13.47 -17.87 36.01
N ASP A 49 13.60 -17.98 34.69
CA ASP A 49 12.82 -18.94 33.89
C ASP A 49 13.76 -19.97 33.28
N GLU A 50 14.48 -20.67 34.16
CA GLU A 50 15.00 -22.01 33.87
C GLU A 50 13.81 -22.99 33.89
N ARG A 51 13.06 -23.04 32.79
CA ARG A 51 12.09 -24.11 32.54
C ARG A 51 12.54 -24.96 31.36
N MET A 52 13.20 -26.06 31.73
CA MET A 52 12.89 -27.42 31.28
C MET A 52 12.31 -27.51 29.86
N ILE A 53 13.19 -27.63 28.88
CA ILE A 53 12.88 -28.24 27.59
C ILE A 53 12.78 -29.75 27.87
N ASN A 54 11.57 -30.28 27.85
CA ASN A 54 11.32 -31.70 27.71
C ASN A 54 10.34 -31.90 26.55
N ASP A 55 10.93 -32.43 25.49
CA ASP A 55 10.46 -33.46 24.58
C ASP A 55 9.21 -33.25 23.71
N GLU A 56 9.49 -33.47 22.41
CA GLU A 56 8.61 -33.95 21.35
C GLU A 56 7.72 -32.91 20.66
N ASP A 57 8.36 -31.99 19.94
CA ASP A 57 8.09 -31.66 18.52
C ASP A 57 8.91 -30.40 18.14
N ASP A 58 10.24 -30.53 18.06
CA ASP A 58 11.12 -29.43 17.64
C ASP A 58 11.08 -29.26 16.11
N GLU A 59 10.08 -28.51 15.65
CA GLU A 59 10.23 -27.71 14.44
C GLU A 59 11.42 -26.76 14.71
N LEU A 60 12.52 -26.91 13.96
CA LEU A 60 13.77 -26.16 14.14
C LEU A 60 13.52 -24.65 13.94
N ILE A 61 13.02 -23.97 14.96
CA ILE A 61 12.95 -22.51 15.03
C ILE A 61 14.39 -22.03 15.01
N SER A 62 14.77 -21.29 13.97
CA SER A 62 16.14 -20.79 13.84
C SER A 62 16.52 -19.93 15.05
N ASP A 63 17.77 -19.99 15.49
CA ASP A 63 18.30 -19.14 16.58
C ASP A 63 17.99 -17.66 16.35
N ASP A 64 17.94 -17.22 15.08
CA ASP A 64 17.60 -15.86 14.67
C ASP A 64 16.14 -15.47 14.99
N GLU A 65 15.19 -16.41 14.90
CA GLU A 65 13.78 -16.18 15.19
C GLU A 65 13.52 -16.06 16.71
N LEU A 66 14.27 -16.81 17.53
CA LEU A 66 14.24 -16.67 18.98
C LEU A 66 14.79 -15.30 19.43
N ILE A 67 15.90 -14.84 18.83
CA ILE A 67 16.51 -13.55 19.14
C ILE A 67 15.59 -12.38 18.75
N LEU A 68 14.98 -12.43 17.57
CA LEU A 68 14.04 -11.41 17.10
C LEU A 68 12.79 -11.33 18.00
N ASN A 69 12.27 -12.47 18.42
CA ASN A 69 11.14 -12.52 19.34
C ASN A 69 11.46 -11.87 20.69
N ASP A 70 12.68 -12.06 21.21
CA ASP A 70 13.10 -11.47 22.49
C ASP A 70 13.28 -9.94 22.41
N GLU A 71 13.90 -9.44 21.34
CA GLU A 71 14.08 -8.01 21.13
C GLU A 71 12.72 -7.31 20.94
N LEU A 72 11.84 -7.90 20.14
CA LEU A 72 10.49 -7.38 19.90
C LEU A 72 9.64 -7.42 21.18
N ASN A 73 9.73 -8.50 21.97
CA ASN A 73 9.06 -8.59 23.27
C ASN A 73 9.53 -7.50 24.23
N LYS A 74 10.85 -7.20 24.27
CA LYS A 74 11.40 -6.12 25.10
C LYS A 74 10.88 -4.76 24.65
N ALA A 75 10.89 -4.49 23.34
CA ALA A 75 10.37 -3.24 22.77
C ALA A 75 8.89 -3.04 23.08
N ILE A 76 8.08 -4.08 22.93
CA ILE A 76 6.63 -4.03 23.22
C ILE A 76 6.36 -3.81 24.72
N LYS A 77 7.14 -4.45 25.61
CA LYS A 77 7.04 -4.21 27.06
C LYS A 77 7.35 -2.77 27.47
N ILE A 78 8.30 -2.11 26.79
CA ILE A 78 8.63 -0.69 27.04
C ILE A 78 7.42 0.22 26.75
N LEU A 79 6.56 -0.13 25.80
CA LEU A 79 5.42 0.69 25.39
C LEU A 79 4.26 0.73 26.41
N ARG A 80 4.27 -0.17 27.43
CA ARG A 80 3.29 -0.20 28.55
C ARG A 80 1.83 -0.03 28.13
N LEU A 81 1.44 -0.66 27.03
CA LEU A 81 0.07 -0.54 26.51
C LEU A 81 -0.93 -1.30 27.39
N PRO A 82 -2.12 -0.75 27.68
CA PRO A 82 -3.09 -1.34 28.60
C PRO A 82 -3.74 -2.66 28.10
N ASN A 83 -3.60 -2.99 26.81
CA ASN A 83 -4.09 -4.24 26.23
C ASN A 83 -3.06 -4.82 25.24
N MET A 84 -1.96 -5.32 25.79
CA MET A 84 -0.81 -5.77 25.03
C MET A 84 -1.02 -7.20 24.50
N MET A 85 -0.99 -7.36 23.17
CA MET A 85 -1.01 -8.66 22.51
C MET A 85 0.33 -9.38 22.74
N LYS A 86 0.33 -10.71 22.86
CA LYS A 86 1.57 -11.49 22.96
C LYS A 86 2.30 -11.45 21.61
N VAL A 87 3.64 -11.41 21.59
CA VAL A 87 4.41 -11.39 20.32
C VAL A 87 4.07 -12.55 19.41
N LYS A 88 3.86 -13.75 19.97
CA LYS A 88 3.42 -14.92 19.19
C LYS A 88 2.06 -14.70 18.52
N GLU A 89 1.13 -14.03 19.19
CA GLU A 89 -0.18 -13.70 18.64
C GLU A 89 -0.11 -12.56 17.60
N LEU A 90 0.87 -11.67 17.74
CA LEU A 90 1.14 -10.60 16.76
C LEU A 90 1.76 -11.14 15.46
N LEU A 91 2.63 -12.14 15.57
CA LEU A 91 3.37 -12.71 14.44
C LEU A 91 2.65 -13.88 13.76
N THR A 92 1.79 -14.59 14.48
CA THR A 92 1.05 -15.74 13.94
C THR A 92 -0.37 -15.33 13.57
N ILE A 93 -0.59 -15.01 12.29
CA ILE A 93 -1.94 -14.83 11.74
C ILE A 93 -2.46 -16.23 11.32
N PRO A 94 -3.56 -16.72 11.89
CA PRO A 94 -4.03 -18.09 11.65
C PRO A 94 -4.39 -18.37 10.18
N GLU A 95 -4.71 -17.34 9.38
CA GLU A 95 -4.98 -17.50 7.94
C GLU A 95 -3.72 -17.49 7.06
N GLU A 96 -2.54 -17.13 7.58
CA GLU A 96 -1.29 -17.03 6.78
C GLU A 96 -0.48 -18.33 6.73
N ASN A 97 -0.83 -19.35 7.54
CA ASN A 97 -0.14 -20.64 7.55
C ASN A 97 -0.63 -21.60 6.45
N ILE A 98 -0.99 -21.06 5.28
CA ILE A 98 -1.35 -21.86 4.09
C ILE A 98 -0.10 -21.95 3.22
N VAL A 99 0.76 -22.92 3.50
CA VAL A 99 1.85 -23.28 2.60
C VAL A 99 1.23 -24.06 1.44
N TYR A 100 1.23 -23.47 0.24
CA TYR A 100 0.91 -24.23 -0.96
C TYR A 100 2.06 -25.23 -1.18
N GLU A 101 1.80 -26.50 -0.92
CA GLU A 101 2.72 -27.58 -1.33
C GLU A 101 2.91 -27.49 -2.85
N ILE A 102 4.12 -27.16 -3.28
CA ILE A 102 4.50 -27.25 -4.67
C ILE A 102 4.65 -28.75 -4.96
N PRO A 103 3.84 -29.34 -5.85
CA PRO A 103 3.99 -30.75 -6.22
C PRO A 103 5.43 -31.03 -6.70
N ASP A 104 6.01 -32.14 -6.24
CA ASP A 104 7.36 -32.57 -6.63
C ASP A 104 7.50 -32.74 -8.16
N ASP A 105 6.39 -33.09 -8.83
CA ASP A 105 6.33 -33.25 -10.27
C ASP A 105 5.88 -31.96 -10.97
N ILE A 106 6.87 -31.15 -11.33
CA ILE A 106 6.73 -29.92 -12.13
C ILE A 106 6.19 -30.21 -13.54
N SER A 107 6.07 -31.48 -13.96
CA SER A 107 5.54 -31.86 -15.28
C SER A 107 4.08 -31.43 -15.46
N GLU A 108 3.28 -31.41 -14.39
CA GLU A 108 1.89 -30.94 -14.44
C GLU A 108 1.83 -29.44 -14.80
N PHE A 109 2.73 -28.63 -14.23
CA PHE A 109 2.92 -27.23 -14.64
C PHE A 109 3.44 -27.12 -16.07
N ALA A 110 4.45 -27.91 -16.44
CA ALA A 110 5.03 -27.86 -17.78
C ALA A 110 4.00 -28.17 -18.87
N ASP A 111 3.06 -29.09 -18.60
CA ASP A 111 2.01 -29.46 -19.54
C ASP A 111 0.87 -28.42 -19.57
N MET A 112 0.61 -27.69 -18.47
CA MET A 112 -0.23 -26.48 -18.50
C MET A 112 0.35 -25.39 -19.41
N PHE A 113 1.69 -25.25 -19.49
CA PHE A 113 2.33 -24.30 -20.41
C PHE A 113 2.43 -24.80 -21.85
N LYS A 114 2.54 -26.12 -22.07
CA LYS A 114 2.60 -26.71 -23.43
C LYS A 114 1.24 -26.77 -24.11
N ASN A 115 0.16 -26.96 -23.35
CA ASN A 115 -1.22 -27.00 -23.86
C ASN A 115 -1.97 -25.68 -23.63
N GLY A 116 -1.25 -24.61 -23.28
CA GLY A 116 -1.80 -23.26 -23.29
C GLY A 116 -2.42 -22.96 -24.66
N PRO A 117 -3.54 -22.22 -24.72
CA PRO A 117 -4.16 -21.90 -26.00
C PRO A 117 -3.09 -21.30 -26.91
N THR A 118 -3.09 -21.68 -28.19
CA THR A 118 -2.22 -21.14 -29.25
C THR A 118 -2.27 -19.61 -29.40
N ASN A 119 -3.07 -18.95 -28.56
CA ASN A 119 -3.03 -17.53 -28.29
C ASN A 119 -1.71 -17.23 -27.54
N HIS A 120 -0.64 -17.05 -28.32
CA HIS A 120 0.55 -16.36 -27.85
C HIS A 120 0.09 -15.09 -27.10
N PRO A 121 0.59 -14.76 -25.90
CA PRO A 121 0.16 -13.57 -25.17
C PRO A 121 0.46 -12.24 -25.91
N ASP A 122 1.14 -12.31 -27.05
CA ASP A 122 1.39 -11.17 -27.95
C ASP A 122 0.45 -11.13 -29.16
N GLU A 123 -0.40 -12.15 -29.40
CA GLU A 123 -1.58 -11.97 -30.25
C GLU A 123 -2.62 -11.21 -29.42
N ILE A 124 -2.45 -9.90 -29.39
CA ILE A 124 -3.49 -8.97 -28.95
C ILE A 124 -4.70 -9.27 -29.83
N ASP A 125 -5.73 -9.82 -29.21
CA ASP A 125 -7.04 -9.95 -29.82
C ASP A 125 -7.59 -8.54 -30.09
N ASP A 126 -7.27 -8.00 -31.27
CA ASP A 126 -7.79 -6.73 -31.79
C ASP A 126 -9.31 -6.79 -32.04
N SER A 127 -9.99 -7.91 -31.76
CA SER A 127 -11.46 -8.00 -31.79
C SER A 127 -12.13 -7.21 -30.67
N ALA A 128 -11.37 -6.73 -29.67
CA ALA A 128 -11.87 -5.81 -28.67
C ALA A 128 -12.37 -4.51 -29.34
N GLU A 129 -13.68 -4.40 -29.51
CA GLU A 129 -14.34 -3.23 -30.08
C GLU A 129 -13.89 -1.97 -29.32
N ILE A 130 -13.01 -1.18 -29.95
CA ILE A 130 -12.48 0.04 -29.36
C ILE A 130 -13.64 1.01 -29.20
N LYS A 131 -14.18 1.07 -27.98
CA LYS A 131 -15.32 1.91 -27.65
C LYS A 131 -14.95 3.37 -27.87
N ILE A 132 -15.59 4.02 -28.83
CA ILE A 132 -15.41 5.45 -29.08
C ILE A 132 -15.87 6.21 -27.83
N ILE A 133 -14.93 6.82 -27.11
CA ILE A 133 -15.22 7.64 -25.93
C ILE A 133 -15.46 9.09 -26.31
N CYS A 134 -16.34 9.77 -25.57
CA CYS A 134 -16.54 11.20 -25.76
C CYS A 134 -15.35 12.00 -25.23
N VAL A 135 -15.16 13.22 -25.76
CA VAL A 135 -14.04 14.13 -25.40
C VAL A 135 -13.93 14.32 -23.89
N ASN A 136 -15.05 14.50 -23.18
CA ASN A 136 -15.05 14.70 -21.73
C ASN A 136 -14.54 13.47 -20.97
N LYS A 137 -14.92 12.25 -21.39
CA LYS A 137 -14.41 11.01 -20.79
C LYS A 137 -12.92 10.83 -21.07
N ALA A 138 -12.47 11.19 -22.27
CA ALA A 138 -11.04 11.16 -22.62
C ALA A 138 -10.22 12.13 -21.74
N LEU A 139 -10.70 13.36 -21.52
CA LEU A 139 -10.03 14.33 -20.66
C LEU A 139 -10.01 13.88 -19.19
N GLN A 140 -11.09 13.28 -18.68
CA GLN A 140 -11.13 12.74 -17.32
C GLN A 140 -10.14 11.58 -17.14
N GLY A 141 -10.10 10.64 -18.08
CA GLY A 141 -9.13 9.55 -18.06
C GLY A 141 -7.69 10.06 -18.11
N LEU A 142 -7.41 11.04 -18.98
CA LEU A 142 -6.09 11.64 -19.07
C LEU A 142 -5.68 12.36 -17.78
N LYS A 143 -6.63 13.00 -17.07
CA LYS A 143 -6.38 13.63 -15.77
C LYS A 143 -5.95 12.60 -14.72
N ILE A 144 -6.60 11.42 -14.70
CA ILE A 144 -6.24 10.32 -13.79
C ILE A 144 -4.81 9.85 -14.08
N VAL A 145 -4.49 9.62 -15.36
CA VAL A 145 -3.14 9.23 -15.78
C VAL A 145 -2.11 10.28 -15.38
N ASN A 146 -2.40 11.57 -15.57
CA ASN A 146 -1.50 12.64 -15.17
C ASN A 146 -1.26 12.68 -13.66
N SER A 147 -2.31 12.50 -12.85
CA SER A 147 -2.20 12.43 -11.39
C SER A 147 -1.35 11.25 -10.92
N PHE A 148 -1.50 10.08 -11.57
CA PHE A 148 -0.66 8.92 -11.29
C PHE A 148 0.81 9.18 -11.63
N LEU A 149 1.10 9.74 -12.82
CA LEU A 149 2.46 10.02 -13.25
C LEU A 149 3.17 11.04 -12.37
N LEU A 150 2.45 12.04 -11.84
CA LEU A 150 3.02 13.02 -10.91
C LEU A 150 3.48 12.41 -9.57
N GLN A 151 3.00 11.22 -9.22
CA GLN A 151 3.43 10.49 -8.01
C GLN A 151 4.69 9.65 -8.25
N GLN A 152 5.13 9.49 -9.50
CA GLN A 152 6.27 8.65 -9.86
C GLN A 152 7.56 9.49 -9.95
N GLU A 153 8.66 8.96 -9.42
CA GLU A 153 9.95 9.68 -9.32
C GLU A 153 10.59 9.97 -10.70
N ASN A 154 10.31 9.13 -11.71
CA ASN A 154 10.93 9.19 -13.04
C ASN A 154 9.94 9.31 -14.21
N ALA A 155 8.86 10.08 -14.06
CA ALA A 155 7.80 10.20 -15.07
C ALA A 155 7.84 11.49 -15.93
N SER A 156 8.95 12.25 -15.90
CA SER A 156 9.00 13.59 -16.50
C SER A 156 8.74 13.63 -18.03
N GLU A 157 9.15 12.59 -18.76
CA GLU A 157 8.94 12.48 -20.20
C GLU A 157 7.48 12.13 -20.53
N GLN A 158 6.90 11.21 -19.75
CA GLN A 158 5.53 10.76 -19.88
C GLN A 158 4.56 11.91 -19.58
N ILE A 159 4.86 12.75 -18.58
CA ILE A 159 4.08 13.96 -18.28
C ILE A 159 4.08 14.94 -19.48
N LYS A 160 5.20 15.11 -20.19
CA LYS A 160 5.25 15.92 -21.42
C LYS A 160 4.37 15.32 -22.53
N LEU A 161 4.36 14.00 -22.67
CA LEU A 161 3.51 13.30 -23.64
C LEU A 161 2.03 13.50 -23.32
N VAL A 162 1.65 13.36 -22.05
CA VAL A 162 0.28 13.63 -21.57
C VAL A 162 -0.17 15.05 -21.94
N GLY A 163 0.68 16.06 -21.74
CA GLY A 163 0.37 17.43 -22.15
C GLY A 163 0.14 17.61 -23.66
N LYS A 164 0.89 16.89 -24.50
CA LYS A 164 0.67 16.89 -25.96
C LYS A 164 -0.67 16.25 -26.33
N ILE A 165 -1.02 15.14 -25.69
CA ILE A 165 -2.29 14.43 -25.91
C ILE A 165 -3.46 15.32 -25.46
N GLU A 166 -3.35 16.00 -24.33
CA GLU A 166 -4.37 16.92 -23.84
C GLU A 166 -4.64 18.05 -24.85
N LYS A 167 -3.56 18.66 -25.37
CA LYS A 167 -3.65 19.72 -26.38
C LYS A 167 -4.32 19.20 -27.66
N PHE A 168 -4.01 17.97 -28.08
CA PHE A 168 -4.63 17.35 -29.24
C PHE A 168 -6.14 17.15 -29.05
N ILE A 169 -6.55 16.62 -27.89
CA ILE A 169 -7.98 16.42 -27.56
C ILE A 169 -8.73 17.76 -27.55
N LYS A 170 -8.16 18.79 -26.93
CA LYS A 170 -8.74 20.15 -26.90
C LYS A 170 -8.85 20.77 -28.29
N ASN A 171 -7.83 20.63 -29.13
CA ASN A 171 -7.90 21.11 -30.52
C ASN A 171 -9.00 20.40 -31.31
N LYS A 172 -9.13 19.08 -31.15
CA LYS A 172 -10.20 18.32 -31.80
C LYS A 172 -11.59 18.76 -31.33
N GLN A 173 -11.73 19.08 -30.04
CA GLN A 173 -12.97 19.65 -29.49
C GLN A 173 -13.30 21.00 -30.13
N ILE A 174 -12.33 21.92 -30.18
CA ILE A 174 -12.52 23.25 -30.78
C ILE A 174 -12.92 23.12 -32.25
N ASN A 175 -12.22 22.29 -33.03
CA ASN A 175 -12.53 22.07 -34.44
C ASN A 175 -13.90 21.42 -34.64
N SER A 176 -14.32 20.53 -33.73
CA SER A 176 -15.65 19.93 -33.76
C SER A 176 -16.78 20.91 -33.43
N MET A 177 -16.48 22.02 -32.75
CA MET A 177 -17.45 23.07 -32.40
C MET A 177 -17.50 24.19 -33.44
N GLN A 178 -16.59 24.21 -34.42
CA GLN A 178 -16.60 25.21 -35.48
C GLN A 178 -17.72 24.90 -36.47
N GLN A 179 -18.46 25.95 -36.86
CA GLN A 179 -19.48 25.86 -37.90
C GLN A 179 -18.80 25.49 -39.23
N THR A 180 -19.17 24.35 -39.80
CA THR A 180 -18.76 23.98 -41.16
C THR A 180 -19.62 24.75 -42.15
N THR A 181 -19.00 25.40 -43.13
CA THR A 181 -19.70 26.06 -44.24
C THR A 181 -20.49 25.04 -45.03
N ILE A 182 -21.74 25.37 -45.42
CA ILE A 182 -22.66 24.43 -46.06
C ILE A 182 -22.08 23.81 -47.35
N ASP A 183 -21.14 24.50 -47.98
CA ASP A 183 -20.41 24.07 -49.19
C ASP A 183 -19.64 22.75 -49.01
N GLN A 184 -19.29 22.36 -47.78
CA GLN A 184 -18.59 21.10 -47.50
C GLN A 184 -19.48 19.85 -47.69
N TYR A 185 -20.80 20.02 -47.75
CA TYR A 185 -21.77 18.93 -47.88
C TYR A 185 -22.30 18.73 -49.30
N PHE A 186 -21.95 19.61 -50.24
CA PHE A 186 -22.39 19.55 -51.64
C PHE A 186 -21.27 19.09 -52.59
N LYS A 187 -20.58 18.00 -52.23
CA LYS A 187 -19.62 17.32 -53.10
C LYS A 187 -20.30 16.42 -54.12
#